data_AF-A0AAN4YDK3-F1
#
_entry.id   AF-A0AAN4YDK3-F1
#
_cell.length_a   1.000
_cell.length_b   1.000
_cell.length_c   1.000
_cell.angle_alpha   90.00
_cell.angle_beta   90.00
_cell.angle_gamma   90.00
#
_symmetry.space_group_name_H-M   'P 1'
#
loop_
_entity.id
_entity.type
_entity.pdbx_description
1 polymer ?
#
loop_
_entity_poly.entity_id
_entity_poly.type
_entity_poly.pdbx_seq_one_letter_code
_entity_poly.pdbx_strand_id
1 'polypeptide(L)'
;MCSSNELSLSTRMLEMRLFHLYLTETYITLYPGKLDTNHFQSAVPGLATSYPFCLDALLAFSALHLASKETGDNRQWVECALKYQNRSCSAMSRVLAEFSVEYSGPAFICSILIMLCSYAYPCVSKDDQPFDPLGQILEIRRLLAGCAFFFHQLGKMEHPGELAGWLRYKDAEDLEEELPKE
;
A
#
# COMPACT_ATOMS: atom_id res chain seq x y z
N MET A 1 6.04 35.92 4.05
CA MET A 1 5.86 34.91 5.11
C MET A 1 4.50 34.27 4.87
N CYS A 2 4.46 33.07 4.29
CA CYS A 2 3.21 32.34 4.09
C CYS A 2 2.67 31.90 5.45
N SER A 3 1.36 32.09 5.70
CA SER A 3 0.76 31.77 7.00
C SER A 3 0.73 30.26 7.21
N SER A 4 0.99 29.77 8.43
CA SER A 4 0.93 28.33 8.75
C SER A 4 -0.42 27.70 8.40
N ASN A 5 -1.50 28.50 8.36
CA ASN A 5 -2.83 28.08 7.93
C ASN A 5 -2.96 27.86 6.42
N GLU A 6 -2.20 28.60 5.60
CA GLU A 6 -2.21 28.42 4.14
C GLU A 6 -1.41 27.18 3.74
N LEU A 7 -0.30 26.90 4.44
CA LEU A 7 0.49 25.69 4.24
C LEU A 7 -0.27 24.43 4.66
N SER A 8 -1.08 24.50 5.72
CA SER A 8 -1.93 23.38 6.13
C SER A 8 -3.09 23.16 5.16
N LEU A 9 -3.68 24.23 4.61
CA LEU A 9 -4.73 24.12 3.59
C LEU A 9 -4.20 23.51 2.30
N SER A 10 -3.04 23.95 1.80
CA SER A 10 -2.43 23.40 0.58
C SER A 10 -2.08 21.92 0.74
N THR A 11 -1.58 21.53 1.92
CA THR A 11 -1.31 20.12 2.26
C THR A 11 -2.59 19.29 2.23
N ARG A 12 -3.67 19.77 2.88
CA ARG A 12 -4.96 19.05 2.89
C ARG A 12 -5.57 18.90 1.51
N MET A 13 -5.45 19.93 0.66
CA MET A 13 -5.94 19.88 -0.72
C MET A 13 -5.15 18.86 -1.56
N LEU A 14 -3.82 18.78 -1.36
CA LEU A 14 -2.99 17.76 -1.99
C LEU A 14 -3.40 16.34 -1.55
N GLU A 15 -3.55 16.12 -0.25
CA GLU A 15 -3.96 14.82 0.31
C GLU A 15 -5.33 14.39 -0.23
N MET A 16 -6.29 15.32 -0.27
CA MET A 16 -7.62 15.07 -0.83
C MET A 16 -7.57 14.74 -2.32
N ARG A 17 -6.72 15.41 -3.11
CA ARG A 17 -6.51 15.10 -4.52
C ARG A 17 -5.92 13.70 -4.72
N LEU A 18 -4.91 13.33 -3.93
CA LEU A 18 -4.27 12.03 -4.02
C LEU A 18 -5.22 10.90 -3.59
N PHE A 19 -6.00 11.12 -2.53
CA PHE A 19 -7.02 10.17 -2.10
C PHE A 19 -8.14 10.02 -3.14
N HIS A 20 -8.58 11.13 -3.75
CA HIS A 20 -9.55 11.08 -4.84
C HIS A 20 -9.00 10.31 -6.05
N LEU A 21 -7.75 10.58 -6.45
CA LEU A 21 -7.08 9.84 -7.52
C LEU A 21 -7.02 8.34 -7.21
N TYR A 22 -6.82 7.97 -5.94
CA TYR A 22 -6.87 6.58 -5.53
C TYR A 22 -8.20 5.92 -5.88
N LEU A 23 -9.31 6.56 -5.49
CA LEU A 23 -10.68 6.05 -5.65
C LEU A 23 -11.16 6.02 -7.10
N THR A 24 -10.59 6.82 -7.98
CA THR A 24 -11.05 6.94 -9.37
C THR A 24 -10.17 6.21 -10.36
N GLU A 25 -8.86 6.15 -10.12
CA GLU A 25 -7.89 5.69 -11.11
C GLU A 25 -6.86 4.73 -10.53
N THR A 26 -6.24 5.03 -9.38
CA THR A 26 -5.11 4.23 -8.88
C THR A 26 -5.52 2.83 -8.46
N TYR A 27 -6.69 2.64 -7.84
CA TYR A 27 -7.12 1.30 -7.42
C TYR A 27 -7.27 0.33 -8.61
N ILE A 28 -7.55 0.84 -9.82
CA ILE A 28 -7.72 0.03 -11.03
C ILE A 28 -6.41 -0.65 -11.42
N THR A 29 -5.26 -0.01 -11.16
CA THR A 29 -3.94 -0.58 -11.45
C THR A 29 -3.60 -1.77 -10.55
N LEU A 30 -4.35 -1.95 -9.46
CA LEU A 30 -4.19 -3.03 -8.48
C LEU A 30 -5.08 -4.24 -8.75
N TYR A 31 -6.00 -4.16 -9.72
CA TYR A 31 -7.00 -5.20 -9.95
C TYR A 31 -6.51 -6.22 -11.00
N PRO A 32 -6.02 -7.42 -10.61
CA PRO A 32 -5.61 -8.45 -11.56
C PRO A 32 -6.79 -9.31 -12.07
N GLY A 33 -8.05 -8.99 -11.73
CA GLY A 33 -9.22 -9.78 -12.13
C GLY A 33 -9.64 -10.91 -11.17
N LYS A 34 -8.87 -11.20 -10.12
CA LYS A 34 -9.12 -12.35 -9.22
C LYS A 34 -9.79 -12.00 -7.89
N LEU A 35 -9.48 -10.84 -7.31
CA LEU A 35 -10.15 -10.29 -6.13
C LEU A 35 -11.31 -9.41 -6.60
N ASP A 36 -12.44 -9.37 -5.88
CA ASP A 36 -13.52 -8.42 -6.19
C ASP A 36 -13.00 -6.97 -6.15
N THR A 37 -13.43 -6.16 -7.11
CA THR A 37 -12.99 -4.77 -7.27
C THR A 37 -13.28 -3.95 -6.02
N ASN A 38 -14.35 -4.30 -5.28
CA ASN A 38 -14.74 -3.67 -4.03
C ASN A 38 -13.65 -3.72 -2.94
N HIS A 39 -12.73 -4.69 -2.95
CA HIS A 39 -11.67 -4.76 -1.96
C HIS A 39 -10.69 -3.59 -2.07
N PHE A 40 -10.25 -3.28 -3.30
CA PHE A 40 -9.36 -2.15 -3.54
C PHE A 40 -10.13 -0.82 -3.58
N GLN A 41 -11.36 -0.82 -4.08
CA GLN A 41 -12.15 0.41 -4.23
C GLN A 41 -12.78 0.90 -2.91
N SER A 42 -13.13 0.01 -1.99
CA SER A 42 -13.86 0.36 -0.75
C SER A 42 -13.07 0.01 0.52
N ALA A 43 -12.62 -1.23 0.67
CA ALA A 43 -12.03 -1.67 1.94
C ALA A 43 -10.69 -0.99 2.24
N VAL A 44 -9.80 -0.87 1.24
CA VAL A 44 -8.51 -0.19 1.41
C VAL A 44 -8.68 1.29 1.77
N PRO A 45 -9.53 2.10 1.09
CA PRO A 45 -9.86 3.45 1.52
C PRO A 45 -10.49 3.55 2.92
N GLY A 46 -11.38 2.61 3.26
CA GLY A 46 -11.98 2.54 4.61
C GLY A 46 -10.89 2.44 5.68
N LEU A 47 -9.99 1.48 5.55
CA LEU A 47 -8.84 1.31 6.43
C LEU A 47 -7.92 2.54 6.43
N ALA A 48 -7.67 3.14 5.28
CA ALA A 48 -6.87 4.36 5.19
C ALA A 48 -7.47 5.52 6.00
N THR A 49 -8.80 5.68 6.02
CA THR A 49 -9.44 6.73 6.83
C THR A 49 -9.41 6.44 8.34
N SER A 50 -9.27 5.18 8.75
CA SER A 50 -9.21 4.78 10.17
C SER A 50 -7.78 4.70 10.73
N TYR A 51 -6.78 4.44 9.87
CA TYR A 51 -5.41 4.17 10.29
C TYR A 51 -4.41 5.10 9.57
N PRO A 52 -3.79 6.08 10.27
CA PRO A 52 -2.93 7.10 9.63
C PRO A 52 -1.78 6.55 8.79
N PHE A 53 -1.18 5.43 9.18
CA PHE A 53 -0.10 4.81 8.41
C PHE A 53 -0.59 4.18 7.10
N CYS A 54 -1.84 3.70 7.06
CA CYS A 54 -2.48 3.24 5.83
C CYS A 54 -2.80 4.42 4.91
N LEU A 55 -3.27 5.55 5.47
CA LEU A 55 -3.45 6.78 4.70
C LEU A 55 -2.14 7.22 4.04
N ASP A 56 -1.06 7.30 4.82
CA ASP A 56 0.24 7.68 4.29
C ASP A 56 0.70 6.71 3.17
N ALA A 57 0.53 5.39 3.32
CA ALA A 57 0.86 4.44 2.26
C ALA A 57 0.00 4.61 0.98
N LEU A 58 -1.30 4.86 1.15
CA LEU A 58 -2.25 5.08 0.05
C LEU A 58 -1.92 6.36 -0.72
N LEU A 59 -1.60 7.45 0.00
CA LEU A 59 -1.19 8.72 -0.59
C LEU A 59 0.15 8.58 -1.32
N ALA A 60 1.10 7.84 -0.76
CA ALA A 60 2.38 7.55 -1.41
C ALA A 60 2.19 6.82 -2.74
N PHE A 61 1.38 5.76 -2.74
CA PHE A 61 1.11 4.98 -3.95
C PHE A 61 0.39 5.82 -5.02
N SER A 62 -0.57 6.64 -4.61
CA SER A 62 -1.28 7.55 -5.52
C SER A 62 -0.36 8.63 -6.09
N ALA A 63 0.59 9.14 -5.31
CA ALA A 63 1.59 10.08 -5.80
C ALA A 63 2.55 9.42 -6.81
N LEU A 64 2.95 8.16 -6.61
CA LEU A 64 3.72 7.40 -7.61
C LEU A 64 2.92 7.15 -8.89
N HIS A 65 1.65 6.78 -8.77
CA HIS A 65 0.81 6.62 -9.95
C HIS A 65 0.67 7.94 -10.71
N LEU A 66 0.47 9.08 -10.01
CA LEU A 66 0.47 10.40 -10.64
C LEU A 66 1.81 10.72 -11.32
N ALA A 67 2.93 10.42 -10.66
CA ALA A 67 4.27 10.61 -11.21
C ALA A 67 4.52 9.78 -12.48
N SER A 68 3.92 8.59 -12.59
CA SER A 68 4.03 7.72 -13.78
C SER A 68 3.26 8.27 -15.00
N LYS A 69 2.24 9.11 -14.76
CA LYS A 69 1.42 9.73 -15.82
C LYS A 69 2.00 11.05 -16.32
N GLU A 70 2.96 11.62 -15.60
CA GLU A 70 3.52 12.94 -15.89
C GLU A 70 4.57 12.84 -17.01
N THR A 71 4.33 13.51 -18.14
CA THR A 71 5.27 13.50 -19.28
C THR A 71 6.45 14.46 -19.08
N GLY A 72 6.28 15.46 -18.21
CA GLY A 72 7.28 16.48 -17.90
C GLY A 72 8.20 16.12 -16.74
N ASP A 73 8.48 17.11 -15.88
CA ASP A 73 9.17 16.87 -14.62
C ASP A 73 8.21 16.24 -13.60
N ASN A 74 8.53 15.02 -13.16
CA ASN A 74 7.73 14.27 -12.20
C ASN A 74 8.34 14.28 -10.79
N ARG A 75 9.47 14.99 -10.59
CA ARG A 75 10.25 14.97 -9.35
C ARG A 75 9.43 15.34 -8.12
N GLN A 76 8.58 16.36 -8.22
CA GLN A 76 7.72 16.78 -7.09
C GLN A 76 6.78 15.66 -6.62
N TRP A 77 6.31 14.81 -7.55
CA TRP A 77 5.41 13.70 -7.23
C TRP A 77 6.16 12.51 -6.66
N VAL A 78 7.37 12.25 -7.16
CA VAL A 78 8.30 11.25 -6.59
C VAL A 78 8.70 11.64 -5.17
N GLU A 79 9.08 12.90 -4.93
CA GLU A 79 9.41 13.43 -3.59
C GLU A 79 8.20 13.36 -2.64
N CYS A 80 7.00 13.67 -3.16
CA CYS A 80 5.75 13.53 -2.42
C CYS A 80 5.51 12.06 -2.00
N ALA A 81 5.69 11.12 -2.93
CA ALA A 81 5.53 9.70 -2.63
C ALA A 81 6.52 9.22 -1.57
N LEU A 82 7.80 9.56 -1.70
CA LEU A 82 8.84 9.23 -0.73
C LEU A 82 8.51 9.79 0.66
N LYS A 83 8.03 11.04 0.73
CA LYS A 83 7.62 11.67 2.00
C LYS A 83 6.54 10.85 2.70
N TYR A 84 5.48 10.49 1.99
CA TYR A 84 4.38 9.72 2.57
C TYR A 84 4.78 8.26 2.88
N GLN A 85 5.57 7.61 2.02
CA GLN A 85 6.08 6.26 2.26
C GLN A 85 6.96 6.22 3.52
N ASN A 86 7.87 7.18 3.70
CA ASN A 86 8.72 7.27 4.89
C ASN A 86 7.92 7.48 6.19
N ARG A 87 6.88 8.32 6.15
CA ARG A 87 5.95 8.50 7.27
C ARG A 87 5.23 7.19 7.61
N SER A 88 4.73 6.50 6.58
CA SER A 88 4.06 5.21 6.72
C SER A 88 4.99 4.15 7.32
N CYS A 89 6.21 3.98 6.80
CA CYS A 89 7.21 3.06 7.33
C CYS A 89 7.56 3.35 8.79
N SER A 90 7.76 4.63 9.14
CA SER A 90 8.07 5.05 10.52
C SER A 90 6.92 4.75 11.48
N ALA A 91 5.67 4.95 11.03
CA ALA A 91 4.49 4.59 11.81
C ALA A 91 4.33 3.07 11.94
N MET A 92 4.55 2.32 10.86
CA MET A 92 4.51 0.86 10.85
C MET A 92 5.54 0.24 11.80
N SER A 93 6.76 0.76 11.86
CA SER A 93 7.79 0.29 12.80
C SER A 93 7.34 0.40 14.26
N ARG A 94 6.53 1.40 14.61
CA ARG A 94 5.93 1.53 15.94
C ARG A 94 4.82 0.52 16.17
N VAL A 95 3.95 0.31 15.18
CA VAL A 95 2.90 -0.73 15.22
C VAL A 95 3.51 -2.11 15.38
N LEU A 96 4.63 -2.39 14.72
CA LEU A 96 5.37 -3.65 14.84
C LEU A 96 5.99 -3.86 16.23
N ALA A 97 6.43 -2.80 16.89
CA ALA A 97 7.01 -2.89 18.23
C ALA A 97 5.97 -3.27 19.30
N GLU A 98 4.72 -2.84 19.11
CA GLU A 98 3.59 -3.10 20.00
C GLU A 98 2.51 -3.94 19.29
N PHE A 99 2.94 -4.90 18.48
CA PHE A 99 2.04 -5.61 17.58
C PHE A 99 0.96 -6.42 18.34
N SER A 100 -0.29 -6.15 17.96
CA SER A 100 -1.46 -6.96 18.33
C SER A 100 -2.13 -7.49 17.08
N VAL A 101 -2.75 -8.68 17.19
CA VAL A 101 -3.46 -9.37 16.09
C VAL A 101 -4.57 -8.48 15.51
N GLU A 102 -5.16 -7.58 16.29
CA GLU A 102 -6.18 -6.62 15.83
C GLU A 102 -5.67 -5.65 14.76
N TYR A 103 -4.35 -5.36 14.73
CA TYR A 103 -3.74 -4.50 13.71
C TYR A 103 -3.33 -5.26 12.45
N SER A 104 -3.53 -6.58 12.38
CA SER A 104 -3.07 -7.41 11.25
C SER A 104 -3.65 -6.96 9.92
N GLY A 105 -4.94 -6.61 9.88
CA GLY A 105 -5.61 -6.15 8.68
C GLY A 105 -5.03 -4.84 8.11
N PRO A 106 -5.03 -3.74 8.89
CA PRO A 106 -4.39 -2.49 8.50
C PRO A 106 -2.90 -2.68 8.15
N ALA A 107 -2.16 -3.45 8.96
CA ALA A 107 -0.73 -3.69 8.73
C ALA A 107 -0.48 -4.46 7.43
N PHE A 108 -1.34 -5.45 7.11
CA PHE A 108 -1.31 -6.18 5.85
C PHE A 108 -1.50 -5.24 4.66
N ILE A 109 -2.57 -4.43 4.64
CA ILE A 109 -2.83 -3.50 3.54
C ILE A 109 -1.70 -2.48 3.36
N CYS A 110 -1.22 -1.90 4.47
CA CYS A 110 -0.10 -0.97 4.42
C CYS A 110 1.17 -1.64 3.87
N SER A 111 1.47 -2.89 4.27
CA SER A 111 2.63 -3.63 3.76
C SER A 111 2.57 -3.87 2.24
N ILE A 112 1.38 -4.17 1.69
CA ILE A 112 1.16 -4.30 0.24
C ILE A 112 1.44 -2.98 -0.46
N LEU A 113 0.89 -1.87 0.04
CA LEU A 113 1.06 -0.55 -0.57
C LEU A 113 2.52 -0.09 -0.52
N ILE A 114 3.23 -0.31 0.60
CA ILE A 114 4.68 -0.02 0.72
C ILE A 114 5.48 -0.86 -0.29
N MET A 115 5.19 -2.16 -0.39
CA MET A 115 5.84 -3.06 -1.34
C MET A 115 5.66 -2.58 -2.79
N LEU A 116 4.45 -2.20 -3.15
CA LEU A 116 4.14 -1.67 -4.47
C LEU A 116 4.83 -0.34 -4.74
N CYS A 117 4.95 0.53 -3.73
CA CYS A 117 5.72 1.77 -3.85
C CYS A 117 7.20 1.49 -4.13
N SER A 118 7.83 0.59 -3.36
CA SER A 118 9.22 0.18 -3.60
C SER A 118 9.42 -0.44 -5.00
N TYR A 119 8.43 -1.18 -5.49
CA TYR A 119 8.50 -1.76 -6.83
C TYR A 119 8.32 -0.73 -7.95
N ALA A 120 7.37 0.20 -7.80
CA ALA A 120 7.07 1.21 -8.80
C ALA A 120 8.12 2.33 -8.86
N TYR A 121 8.79 2.64 -7.74
CA TYR A 121 9.72 3.76 -7.65
C TYR A 121 10.82 3.75 -8.73
N PRO A 122 11.57 2.64 -8.97
CA PRO A 122 12.60 2.61 -10.00
C PRO A 122 12.07 2.78 -11.42
N CYS A 123 10.80 2.49 -11.67
CA CYS A 123 10.17 2.64 -12.98
C CYS A 123 9.73 4.09 -13.25
N VAL A 124 9.62 4.91 -12.22
CA VAL A 124 9.06 6.27 -12.29
C VAL A 124 10.11 7.33 -11.97
N SER A 125 11.06 7.03 -11.09
CA SER A 125 12.18 7.92 -10.80
C SER A 125 13.09 8.06 -12.03
N LYS A 126 13.53 9.29 -12.27
CA LYS A 126 14.51 9.62 -13.32
C LYS A 126 15.92 9.76 -12.74
N ASP A 127 16.18 9.14 -11.59
CA ASP A 127 17.49 9.19 -10.93
C ASP A 127 18.55 8.51 -11.81
N ASP A 128 19.67 9.20 -12.03
CA ASP A 128 20.87 8.67 -12.72
C ASP A 128 21.65 7.64 -11.87
N GLN A 129 21.05 7.11 -10.80
CA GLN A 129 21.71 6.14 -9.94
C GLN A 129 21.84 4.80 -10.68
N PRO A 130 23.01 4.13 -10.58
CA PRO A 130 23.17 2.80 -11.15
C PRO A 130 22.16 1.84 -10.50
N PHE A 131 21.27 1.30 -11.32
CA PHE A 131 20.30 0.30 -10.90
C PHE A 131 21.02 -0.96 -10.41
N ASP A 132 20.80 -1.36 -9.16
CA ASP A 132 21.27 -2.63 -8.58
C ASP A 132 20.13 -3.67 -8.64
N PRO A 133 20.13 -4.58 -9.63
CA PRO A 133 19.05 -5.54 -9.80
C PRO A 133 18.98 -6.55 -8.64
N LEU A 134 20.12 -6.92 -8.07
CA LEU A 134 20.16 -7.89 -6.98
C LEU A 134 19.67 -7.27 -5.68
N GLY A 135 20.07 -6.03 -5.40
CA GLY A 135 19.52 -5.24 -4.31
C GLY A 135 18.00 -5.14 -4.38
N GLN A 136 17.44 -4.83 -5.56
CA GLN A 136 16.00 -4.73 -5.74
C GLN A 136 15.28 -6.07 -5.49
N ILE A 137 15.79 -7.19 -6.00
CA ILE A 137 15.19 -8.52 -5.77
C ILE A 137 15.20 -8.87 -4.27
N LEU A 138 16.29 -8.59 -3.58
CA LEU A 138 16.41 -8.84 -2.14
C LEU A 138 15.45 -7.96 -1.32
N GLU A 139 15.27 -6.70 -1.72
CA GLU A 139 14.30 -5.80 -1.11
C GLU A 139 12.86 -6.29 -1.31
N ILE A 140 12.49 -6.63 -2.54
CA ILE A 140 11.16 -7.19 -2.87
C ILE A 140 10.89 -8.43 -2.04
N ARG A 141 11.86 -9.36 -1.95
CA ARG A 141 11.73 -10.57 -1.14
C ARG A 141 11.47 -10.25 0.34
N ARG A 142 12.16 -9.25 0.90
CA ARG A 142 11.97 -8.81 2.29
C ARG A 142 10.57 -8.24 2.51
N LEU A 143 10.08 -7.41 1.58
CA LEU A 143 8.75 -6.81 1.65
C LEU A 143 7.63 -7.84 1.49
N LEU A 144 7.81 -8.82 0.59
CA LEU A 144 6.92 -9.98 0.45
C LEU A 144 6.82 -10.80 1.74
N ALA A 145 7.94 -11.01 2.44
CA ALA A 145 7.93 -11.72 3.71
C ALA A 145 7.10 -10.99 4.78
N GLY A 146 7.14 -9.65 4.80
CA GLY A 146 6.27 -8.83 5.66
C GLY A 146 4.79 -8.98 5.31
N CYS A 147 4.45 -8.94 4.02
CA CYS A 147 3.09 -9.17 3.54
C CYS A 147 2.57 -10.56 3.96
N ALA A 148 3.38 -11.60 3.75
CA ALA A 148 3.05 -12.97 4.11
C ALA A 148 2.85 -13.14 5.63
N PHE A 149 3.71 -12.50 6.44
CA PHE A 149 3.56 -12.50 7.89
C PHE A 149 2.21 -11.91 8.32
N PHE A 150 1.85 -10.73 7.84
CA PHE A 150 0.58 -10.10 8.22
C PHE A 150 -0.63 -10.85 7.67
N PHE A 151 -0.53 -11.43 6.47
CA PHE A 151 -1.58 -12.29 5.92
C PHE A 151 -1.84 -13.50 6.82
N HIS A 152 -0.77 -14.14 7.32
CA HIS A 152 -0.90 -15.26 8.25
C HIS A 152 -1.53 -14.84 9.59
N GLN A 153 -1.21 -13.65 10.12
CA GLN A 153 -1.83 -13.13 11.34
C GLN A 153 -3.30 -12.75 11.13
N LEU A 154 -3.64 -12.18 9.97
CA LEU A 154 -5.01 -11.87 9.57
C LEU A 154 -5.88 -13.13 9.58
N GLY A 155 -5.35 -14.26 9.10
CA GLY A 155 -6.04 -15.56 9.12
C GLY A 155 -6.30 -16.14 10.52
N LYS A 156 -5.74 -15.55 11.59
CA LYS A 156 -6.02 -15.93 12.98
C LYS A 156 -7.13 -15.10 13.62
N MET A 157 -7.60 -14.05 12.95
CA MET A 157 -8.66 -13.18 13.47
C MET A 157 -10.02 -13.89 13.40
N GLU A 158 -10.77 -13.87 14.50
CA GLU A 158 -12.16 -14.37 14.51
C GLU A 158 -13.06 -13.53 13.59
N HIS A 159 -12.78 -12.22 13.49
CA HIS A 159 -13.55 -11.27 12.70
C HIS A 159 -12.63 -10.40 11.81
N PRO A 160 -12.23 -10.89 10.62
CA PRO A 160 -11.36 -10.14 9.71
C PRO A 160 -12.07 -8.96 9.01
N GLY A 161 -13.37 -8.75 9.26
CA GLY A 161 -14.14 -7.62 8.76
C GLY A 161 -14.15 -7.52 7.23
N GLU A 162 -13.89 -6.31 6.72
CA GLU A 162 -13.84 -6.02 5.27
C GLU A 162 -12.73 -6.77 4.52
N LEU A 163 -11.77 -7.35 5.26
CA LEU A 163 -10.68 -8.15 4.70
C LEU A 163 -10.98 -9.65 4.64
N ALA A 164 -12.17 -10.10 5.09
CA ALA A 164 -12.57 -11.51 5.02
C ALA A 164 -12.44 -12.07 3.58
N GLY A 165 -12.80 -11.27 2.57
CA GLY A 165 -12.69 -11.70 1.17
C GLY A 165 -11.26 -11.93 0.69
N TRP A 166 -10.25 -11.36 1.34
CA TRP A 166 -8.84 -11.63 1.04
C TRP A 166 -8.38 -13.00 1.56
N LEU A 167 -9.04 -13.55 2.57
CA LEU A 167 -8.74 -14.89 3.11
C LEU A 167 -9.39 -16.02 2.32
N ARG A 168 -10.43 -15.74 1.50
CA ARG A 168 -11.13 -16.75 0.68
C ARG A 168 -10.21 -17.50 -0.29
N TYR A 169 -9.05 -16.93 -0.62
CA TYR A 169 -8.03 -17.59 -1.45
C TYR A 169 -7.34 -18.75 -0.70
N LYS A 170 -7.15 -18.59 0.62
CA LYS A 170 -6.58 -19.64 1.49
C LYS A 170 -7.50 -20.86 1.55
N ASP A 171 -8.80 -20.63 1.72
CA ASP A 171 -9.78 -21.71 1.81
C ASP A 171 -9.89 -22.51 0.50
N ALA A 172 -9.72 -21.86 -0.66
CA ALA A 172 -9.77 -22.52 -1.96
C ALA A 172 -8.52 -23.39 -2.24
N GLU A 173 -7.32 -22.92 -1.85
CA GLU A 173 -6.09 -23.71 -1.97
C GLU A 173 -6.08 -24.90 -0.98
N ASP A 174 -6.54 -24.69 0.26
CA ASP A 174 -6.67 -25.76 1.26
C ASP A 174 -7.65 -26.85 0.79
N LEU A 175 -8.77 -26.46 0.14
CA LEU A 175 -9.74 -27.39 -0.48
C LEU A 175 -9.18 -28.13 -1.70
N GLU A 176 -8.29 -27.50 -2.48
CA GLU A 176 -7.62 -28.14 -3.62
C GLU A 176 -6.50 -29.10 -3.19
N GLU A 177 -5.81 -28.83 -2.08
CA GLU A 177 -4.80 -29.73 -1.50
C GLU A 177 -5.41 -30.94 -0.77
N GLU A 178 -6.63 -30.83 -0.23
CA GLU A 178 -7.37 -31.94 0.41
C GLU A 178 -8.03 -32.93 -0.57
N LEU A 179 -8.14 -32.59 -1.86
CA LEU A 179 -8.63 -33.52 -2.87
C LEU A 179 -7.58 -34.62 -3.13
N PRO A 180 -7.95 -35.92 -3.04
CA PRO A 180 -7.01 -36.99 -3.35
C PRO A 180 -6.60 -36.86 -4.81
N LYS A 181 -5.28 -36.76 -5.06
CA LYS A 181 -4.72 -36.90 -6.40
C LYS A 181 -4.98 -38.34 -6.85
N GLU A 182 -5.94 -38.52 -7.75
CA GLU A 182 -6.20 -39.78 -8.46
C GLU A 182 -4.96 -40.28 -9.22
#